data_AF-A0A257KZ17-F1
#
_entry.id   AF-A0A257KZ17-F1
#
_cell.length_a   1.000
_cell.length_b   1.000
_cell.length_c   1.000
_cell.angle_alpha   90.00
_cell.angle_beta   90.00
_cell.angle_gamma   90.00
#
_symmetry.space_group_name_H-M   'P 1'
#
loop_
_entity.id
_entity.type
_entity.pdbx_description
1 polymer ?
#
loop_
_entity_poly.entity_id
_entity_poly.type
_entity_poly.pdbx_seq_one_letter_code
_entity_poly.pdbx_strand_id
1 'polypeptide(L)'
;MPAKFFDRQTTNFLLEHVHAIDTLTQLPYFADHNSETLKMVLDTAENIAERIMFPVFKDVDQNQPESINGEVIVHPAIKEYLKAVGEAGLISADFDYKDGGSQLPFAINSVAGYILMAANNGMMYTGLTSGAARLIAHFGSDYLKNKYLEPMLNGRFQGTMCLTEPQAGSSLSD
;
A
#
# COMPACT_ATOMS: atom_id res chain seq x y z
N MET A 1 -24.67 5.77 11.59
CA MET A 1 -23.22 5.55 11.69
C MET A 1 -22.75 5.08 10.34
N PRO A 2 -21.71 5.66 9.71
CA PRO A 2 -21.02 4.95 8.64
C PRO A 2 -20.64 3.58 9.19
N ALA A 3 -20.83 2.51 8.41
CA ALA A 3 -20.41 1.20 8.86
C ALA A 3 -18.90 1.25 9.12
N LYS A 4 -18.50 1.03 10.38
CA LYS A 4 -17.09 0.91 10.76
C LYS A 4 -16.55 -0.33 10.07
N PHE A 5 -15.82 -0.14 8.96
CA PHE A 5 -15.13 -1.22 8.27
C PHE A 5 -13.87 -1.68 9.04
N PHE A 6 -13.42 -0.91 10.03
CA PHE A 6 -12.37 -1.26 10.97
C PHE A 6 -12.62 -0.59 12.34
N ASP A 7 -11.89 -1.01 13.38
CA ASP A 7 -11.98 -0.40 14.71
C ASP A 7 -10.66 0.26 15.15
N ARG A 8 -10.59 1.59 15.04
CA ARG A 8 -9.39 2.37 15.37
C ARG A 8 -8.95 2.22 16.83
N GLN A 9 -9.88 2.05 17.77
CA GLN A 9 -9.55 1.89 19.19
C GLN A 9 -8.78 0.60 19.43
N THR A 10 -9.25 -0.52 18.87
CA THR A 10 -8.54 -1.81 18.96
C THR A 10 -7.18 -1.73 18.28
N THR A 11 -7.09 -1.12 17.09
CA THR A 11 -5.81 -0.94 16.39
C THR A 11 -4.81 -0.12 17.21
N ASN A 12 -5.22 1.00 17.80
CA ASN A 12 -4.35 1.80 18.67
C ASN A 12 -3.95 1.02 19.92
N PHE A 13 -4.86 0.28 20.55
CA PHE A 13 -4.56 -0.55 21.71
C PHE A 13 -3.47 -1.60 21.38
N LEU A 14 -3.59 -2.28 20.23
CA LEU A 14 -2.58 -3.24 19.80
C LEU A 14 -1.21 -2.57 19.58
N LEU A 15 -1.17 -1.43 18.89
CA LEU A 15 0.06 -0.71 18.61
C LEU A 15 0.73 -0.16 19.88
N GLU A 16 -0.04 0.52 20.73
CA GLU A 16 0.48 1.26 21.88
C GLU A 16 0.70 0.36 23.10
N HIS A 17 -0.25 -0.52 23.42
CA HIS A 17 -0.26 -1.28 24.68
C HIS A 17 0.20 -2.72 24.54
N VAL A 18 0.08 -3.33 23.36
CA VAL A 18 0.54 -4.72 23.15
C VAL A 18 1.93 -4.73 22.52
N HIS A 19 2.14 -3.95 21.46
CA HIS A 19 3.40 -3.93 20.72
C HIS A 19 4.37 -2.82 21.14
N ALA A 20 3.90 -1.84 21.93
CA ALA A 20 4.68 -0.68 22.36
C ALA A 20 5.43 -0.02 21.18
N ILE A 21 4.69 0.29 20.10
CA ILE A 21 5.24 0.64 18.79
C ILE A 21 6.23 1.81 18.83
N ASP A 22 6.02 2.77 19.73
CA ASP A 22 6.87 3.94 19.91
C ASP A 22 8.30 3.58 20.35
N THR A 23 8.52 2.39 20.91
CA THR A 23 9.88 1.93 21.22
C THR A 23 10.73 1.75 19.96
N LEU A 24 10.12 1.53 18.80
CA LEU A 24 10.84 1.45 17.54
C LEU A 24 11.52 2.78 17.19
N THR A 25 10.93 3.92 17.54
CA THR A 25 11.51 5.24 17.21
C THR A 25 12.77 5.56 18.00
N GLN A 26 13.11 4.73 19.01
CA GLN A 26 14.38 4.81 19.74
C GLN A 26 15.54 4.15 18.98
N LEU A 27 15.24 3.34 17.95
CA LEU A 27 16.26 2.73 17.10
C LEU A 27 16.80 3.77 16.10
N PRO A 28 18.12 3.84 15.85
CA PRO A 28 18.70 4.80 14.91
C PRO A 28 18.08 4.77 13.52
N TYR A 29 17.62 3.60 13.07
CA TYR A 29 16.98 3.43 11.76
C TYR A 29 15.62 4.15 11.64
N PHE A 30 14.93 4.39 12.75
CA PHE A 30 13.60 5.03 12.81
C PHE A 30 13.64 6.40 13.51
N ALA A 31 14.82 7.00 13.70
CA ALA A 31 15.02 8.17 14.57
C ALA A 31 14.31 9.45 14.10
N ASP A 32 13.91 9.52 12.82
CA ASP A 32 13.14 10.65 12.27
C ASP A 32 11.63 10.53 12.52
N HIS A 33 11.18 9.42 13.11
CA HIS A 33 9.78 9.18 13.44
C HIS A 33 9.51 9.40 14.92
N ASN A 34 8.27 9.71 15.25
CA ASN A 34 7.76 9.78 16.61
C ASN A 34 6.28 9.37 16.62
N SER A 35 5.67 9.25 17.80
CA SER A 35 4.27 8.83 17.94
C SER A 35 3.30 9.67 17.09
N GLU A 36 3.58 10.97 16.90
CA GLU A 36 2.76 11.86 16.08
C GLU A 36 2.88 11.53 14.59
N THR A 37 4.10 11.32 14.08
CA THR A 37 4.29 10.93 12.66
C THR A 37 3.66 9.57 12.36
N LEU A 38 3.82 8.60 13.29
CA LEU A 38 3.20 7.27 13.13
C LEU A 38 1.67 7.37 13.10
N LYS A 39 1.09 8.19 13.98
CA LYS A 39 -0.36 8.44 14.00
C LYS A 39 -0.84 9.12 12.72
N MET A 40 -0.11 10.12 12.22
CA MET A 40 -0.46 10.85 11.01
C MET A 40 -0.56 9.95 9.79
N VAL A 41 0.30 8.94 9.67
CA VAL A 41 0.22 7.93 8.61
C VAL A 41 -1.10 7.17 8.67
N LEU A 42 -1.49 6.71 9.86
CA LEU A 42 -2.75 5.97 10.04
C LEU A 42 -3.97 6.86 9.77
N ASP A 43 -3.93 8.11 10.21
CA ASP A 43 -5.01 9.09 9.98
C ASP A 43 -5.16 9.42 8.48
N THR A 44 -4.04 9.46 7.75
CA THR A 44 -4.04 9.64 6.30
C THR A 44 -4.66 8.43 5.58
N ALA A 45 -4.29 7.21 5.98
CA ALA A 45 -4.87 5.99 5.43
C ALA A 45 -6.38 5.89 5.71
N GLU A 46 -6.80 6.24 6.94
CA GLU A 46 -8.21 6.32 7.33
C GLU A 46 -8.97 7.34 6.49
N ASN A 47 -8.40 8.52 6.23
CA ASN A 47 -9.04 9.53 5.40
C ASN A 47 -9.26 9.06 3.95
N ILE A 48 -8.26 8.41 3.35
CA ILE A 48 -8.36 7.83 2.00
C ILE A 48 -9.42 6.72 1.98
N ALA A 49 -9.38 5.84 2.98
CA ALA A 49 -10.33 4.75 3.14
C ALA A 49 -11.78 5.24 3.22
N GLU A 50 -12.06 6.22 4.08
CA GLU A 50 -13.40 6.75 4.31
C GLU A 50 -13.93 7.57 3.13
N ARG A 51 -13.08 8.36 2.47
CA ARG A 51 -13.53 9.31 1.45
C ARG A 51 -13.55 8.73 0.05
N ILE A 52 -12.63 7.83 -0.27
CA ILE A 52 -12.43 7.32 -1.63
C ILE A 52 -12.87 5.87 -1.74
N MET A 53 -12.43 5.01 -0.81
CA MET A 53 -12.56 3.55 -0.99
C MET A 53 -13.90 2.99 -0.52
N PHE A 54 -14.29 3.29 0.72
CA PHE A 54 -15.50 2.73 1.33
C PHE A 54 -16.80 3.15 0.63
N PRO A 55 -16.99 4.41 0.20
CA PRO A 55 -18.23 4.85 -0.46
C PRO A 55 -18.54 4.08 -1.74
N VAL A 56 -17.50 3.59 -2.43
CA VAL A 56 -17.63 2.84 -3.70
C VAL A 56 -17.47 1.33 -3.53
N PHE A 57 -17.44 0.82 -2.29
CA PHE A 57 -17.23 -0.62 -2.01
C PHE A 57 -18.18 -1.52 -2.82
N LYS A 58 -19.48 -1.26 -2.75
CA LYS A 58 -20.49 -2.03 -3.50
C LYS A 58 -20.46 -1.75 -4.99
N ASP A 59 -20.17 -0.52 -5.38
CA ASP A 59 -20.19 -0.09 -6.78
C ASP A 59 -19.03 -0.72 -7.56
N VAL A 60 -17.83 -0.77 -6.96
CA VAL A 60 -16.66 -1.46 -7.53
C VAL A 60 -16.91 -2.96 -7.71
N ASP A 61 -17.60 -3.61 -6.77
CA ASP A 61 -17.94 -5.03 -6.86
C ASP A 61 -18.98 -5.30 -7.97
N GLN A 62 -19.98 -4.43 -8.09
CA GLN A 62 -21.06 -4.57 -9.08
C GLN A 62 -20.65 -4.19 -10.50
N ASN A 63 -19.64 -3.32 -10.65
CA ASN A 63 -19.12 -2.86 -11.94
C ASN A 63 -17.71 -3.43 -12.16
N GLN A 64 -17.67 -4.70 -12.56
CA GLN A 64 -16.44 -5.43 -12.83
C GLN A 64 -15.57 -4.76 -13.91
N PRO A 65 -14.24 -4.96 -13.88
CA PRO A 65 -13.37 -4.56 -14.99
C PRO A 65 -13.76 -5.25 -16.31
N GLU A 66 -13.65 -4.52 -17.41
CA GLU A 66 -13.94 -5.02 -18.76
C GLU A 66 -12.72 -4.93 -19.67
N SER A 67 -12.51 -5.94 -20.51
CA SER A 67 -11.49 -5.90 -21.57
C SER A 67 -12.12 -5.40 -22.86
N ILE A 68 -11.73 -4.20 -23.29
CA ILE A 68 -12.25 -3.54 -24.49
C ILE A 68 -11.06 -3.19 -25.39
N ASN A 69 -11.02 -3.76 -26.59
CA ASN A 69 -9.97 -3.51 -27.60
C ASN A 69 -8.52 -3.71 -27.09
N GLY A 70 -8.30 -4.66 -26.19
CA GLY A 70 -6.98 -4.96 -25.63
C GLY A 70 -6.58 -4.12 -24.42
N GLU A 71 -7.46 -3.21 -23.97
CA GLU A 71 -7.29 -2.45 -22.73
C GLU A 71 -8.25 -2.97 -21.66
N VAL A 72 -7.80 -2.99 -20.40
CA VAL A 72 -8.67 -3.29 -19.25
C VAL A 72 -9.18 -1.98 -18.68
N ILE A 73 -10.48 -1.75 -18.79
CA ILE A 73 -11.16 -0.60 -18.21
C ILE A 73 -11.60 -0.98 -16.80
N VAL A 74 -11.12 -0.23 -15.82
CA VAL A 74 -11.41 -0.43 -14.40
C VAL A 74 -12.28 0.70 -13.86
N HIS A 75 -12.91 0.48 -12.71
CA HIS A 75 -13.71 1.50 -12.04
C HIS A 75 -12.91 2.81 -11.81
N PRO A 76 -13.45 4.00 -12.15
CA PRO A 76 -12.70 5.27 -12.11
C PRO A 76 -12.14 5.62 -10.73
N ALA A 77 -12.79 5.18 -9.64
CA ALA A 77 -12.30 5.38 -8.28
C ALA A 77 -10.93 4.72 -8.02
N ILE A 78 -10.53 3.70 -8.79
CA ILE A 78 -9.21 3.08 -8.68
C ILE A 78 -8.12 4.10 -9.05
N LYS A 79 -8.35 4.92 -10.08
CA LYS A 79 -7.41 5.97 -10.47
C LYS A 79 -7.30 7.06 -9.41
N GLU A 80 -8.42 7.46 -8.81
CA GLU A 80 -8.45 8.42 -7.71
C GLU A 80 -7.70 7.89 -6.48
N TYR A 81 -7.96 6.63 -6.10
CA TYR A 81 -7.24 5.93 -5.06
C TYR A 81 -5.73 5.93 -5.34
N LEU A 82 -5.29 5.37 -6.49
CA LEU A 82 -3.88 5.26 -6.85
C LEU A 82 -3.15 6.61 -6.77
N LYS A 83 -3.80 7.68 -7.23
CA LYS A 83 -3.28 9.04 -7.11
C LYS A 83 -3.14 9.47 -5.64
N ALA A 84 -4.19 9.30 -4.84
CA ALA A 84 -4.20 9.71 -3.43
C ALA A 84 -3.14 8.97 -2.59
N VAL A 85 -3.01 7.64 -2.71
CA VAL A 85 -1.96 6.89 -1.99
C VAL A 85 -0.55 7.23 -2.47
N GLY A 86 -0.37 7.53 -3.76
CA GLY A 86 0.91 8.00 -4.30
C GLY A 86 1.30 9.39 -3.80
N GLU A 87 0.37 10.35 -3.84
CA GLU A 87 0.57 11.74 -3.34
C GLU A 87 0.80 11.77 -1.82
N ALA A 88 0.16 10.85 -1.08
CA ALA A 88 0.37 10.69 0.36
C ALA A 88 1.69 9.98 0.73
N GLY A 89 2.43 9.45 -0.25
CA GLY A 89 3.67 8.70 0.00
C GLY A 89 3.47 7.33 0.66
N LEU A 90 2.23 6.82 0.69
CA LEU A 90 1.92 5.56 1.38
C LEU A 90 2.45 4.32 0.66
N ILE A 91 2.68 4.40 -0.66
CA ILE A 91 3.26 3.30 -1.46
C ILE A 91 4.73 3.06 -1.06
N SER A 92 5.42 4.13 -0.68
CA SER A 92 6.86 4.16 -0.41
C SER A 92 7.21 4.29 1.08
N ALA A 93 6.21 4.34 1.96
CA ALA A 93 6.38 4.74 3.34
C ALA A 93 7.46 3.94 4.08
N ASP A 94 7.51 2.62 3.88
CA ASP A 94 8.44 1.71 4.54
C ASP A 94 9.70 1.35 3.70
N PHE A 95 9.97 2.09 2.63
CA PHE A 95 11.22 1.98 1.87
C PHE A 95 12.33 2.80 2.51
N ASP A 96 13.59 2.42 2.28
CA ASP A 96 14.76 3.18 2.72
C ASP A 96 14.77 4.58 2.10
N TYR A 97 15.35 5.57 2.79
CA TYR A 97 15.47 6.93 2.26
C TYR A 97 16.26 6.96 0.95
N LYS A 98 17.33 6.14 0.85
CA LYS A 98 18.16 6.02 -0.36
C LYS A 98 17.37 5.55 -1.58
N ASP A 99 16.28 4.82 -1.36
CA ASP A 99 15.42 4.29 -2.42
C ASP A 99 14.20 5.20 -2.67
N GLY A 100 14.08 6.32 -1.96
CA GLY A 100 13.00 7.30 -2.09
C GLY A 100 11.82 7.09 -1.13
N GLY A 101 11.98 6.24 -0.12
CA GLY A 101 10.96 6.03 0.91
C GLY A 101 11.07 6.95 2.12
N SER A 102 10.30 6.65 3.16
CA SER A 102 10.27 7.41 4.41
C SER A 102 10.84 6.65 5.61
N GLN A 103 11.38 5.43 5.42
CA GLN A 103 11.86 4.55 6.50
C GLN A 103 10.86 4.35 7.63
N LEU A 104 9.56 4.33 7.32
CA LEU A 104 8.53 4.10 8.31
C LEU A 104 8.64 2.67 8.86
N PRO A 105 8.40 2.45 10.17
CA PRO A 105 8.27 1.10 10.69
C PRO A 105 7.25 0.27 9.90
N PHE A 106 7.67 -0.90 9.43
CA PHE A 106 6.83 -1.80 8.63
C PHE A 106 5.49 -2.14 9.31
N ALA A 107 5.47 -2.23 10.65
CA ALA A 107 4.26 -2.47 11.40
C ALA A 107 3.21 -1.34 11.23
N ILE A 108 3.62 -0.07 11.20
CA ILE A 108 2.69 1.04 10.95
C ILE A 108 2.22 1.01 9.50
N ASN A 109 3.13 0.76 8.54
CA ASN A 109 2.75 0.61 7.14
C ASN A 109 1.74 -0.54 6.93
N SER A 110 1.92 -1.65 7.64
CA SER A 110 1.02 -2.81 7.61
C SER A 110 -0.37 -2.46 8.13
N VAL A 111 -0.45 -1.67 9.20
CA VAL A 111 -1.73 -1.20 9.76
C VAL A 111 -2.40 -0.20 8.81
N ALA A 112 -1.66 0.72 8.21
CA ALA A 112 -2.19 1.61 7.18
C ALA A 112 -2.77 0.81 5.99
N GLY A 113 -2.05 -0.21 5.51
CA GLY A 113 -2.54 -1.14 4.50
C GLY A 113 -3.79 -1.89 4.94
N TYR A 114 -3.85 -2.36 6.20
CA TYR A 114 -5.04 -3.01 6.77
C TYR A 114 -6.27 -2.09 6.74
N ILE A 115 -6.14 -0.82 7.11
CA ILE A 115 -7.24 0.15 7.09
C ILE A 115 -7.80 0.30 5.66
N LEU A 116 -6.92 0.46 4.67
CA LEU A 116 -7.31 0.57 3.25
C LEU A 116 -8.00 -0.71 2.75
N MET A 117 -7.42 -1.89 3.04
CA MET A 117 -7.99 -3.18 2.63
C MET A 117 -9.34 -3.45 3.29
N ALA A 118 -9.52 -3.06 4.55
CA ALA A 118 -10.78 -3.18 5.26
C ALA A 118 -11.89 -2.34 4.62
N ALA A 119 -11.55 -1.16 4.08
CA ALA A 119 -12.49 -0.30 3.37
C ALA A 119 -12.92 -0.88 2.02
N ASN A 120 -11.96 -1.30 1.20
CA ASN A 120 -12.24 -1.92 -0.09
C ASN A 120 -11.04 -2.73 -0.64
N ASN A 121 -11.05 -4.04 -0.41
CA ASN A 121 -10.00 -4.92 -0.91
C ASN A 121 -9.99 -5.08 -2.45
N GLY A 122 -11.13 -4.84 -3.13
CA GLY A 122 -11.21 -4.92 -4.60
C GLY A 122 -10.38 -3.86 -5.33
N MET A 123 -9.85 -2.86 -4.60
CA MET A 123 -9.00 -1.79 -5.11
C MET A 123 -7.52 -1.98 -4.76
N MET A 124 -7.08 -3.19 -4.39
CA MET A 124 -5.70 -3.47 -3.95
C MET A 124 -4.68 -3.51 -5.12
N TYR A 125 -4.29 -2.35 -5.63
CA TYR A 125 -3.25 -2.23 -6.68
C TYR A 125 -1.85 -1.94 -6.11
N THR A 126 -1.78 -1.09 -5.09
CA THR A 126 -0.50 -0.57 -4.57
C THR A 126 0.37 -1.62 -3.90
N GLY A 127 -0.22 -2.66 -3.27
CA GLY A 127 0.54 -3.73 -2.63
C GLY A 127 1.45 -4.49 -3.61
N LEU A 128 0.93 -4.82 -4.79
CA LEU A 128 1.72 -5.48 -5.86
C LEU A 128 2.82 -4.55 -6.39
N THR A 129 2.51 -3.27 -6.54
CA THR A 129 3.47 -2.24 -6.94
C THR A 129 4.62 -2.11 -5.94
N SER A 130 4.33 -2.00 -4.65
CA SER A 130 5.36 -1.97 -3.60
C SER A 130 6.17 -3.27 -3.57
N GLY A 131 5.53 -4.44 -3.71
CA GLY A 131 6.24 -5.72 -3.79
C GLY A 131 7.23 -5.79 -4.95
N ALA A 132 6.79 -5.43 -6.16
CA ALA A 132 7.65 -5.40 -7.34
C ALA A 132 8.78 -4.35 -7.22
N ALA A 133 8.48 -3.16 -6.69
CA ALA A 133 9.49 -2.13 -6.43
C ALA A 133 10.54 -2.61 -5.43
N ARG A 134 10.15 -3.38 -4.41
CA ARG A 134 11.08 -3.93 -3.41
C ARG A 134 12.06 -4.94 -4.02
N LEU A 135 11.60 -5.75 -4.97
CA LEU A 135 12.49 -6.64 -5.74
C LEU A 135 13.50 -5.85 -6.56
N ILE A 136 13.07 -4.76 -7.21
CA ILE A 136 13.97 -3.88 -7.97
C ILE A 136 14.98 -3.19 -7.04
N ALA A 137 14.53 -2.67 -5.90
CA ALA A 137 15.41 -2.01 -4.93
C ALA A 137 16.50 -2.94 -4.40
N HIS A 138 16.16 -4.20 -4.14
CA HIS A 138 17.08 -5.17 -3.56
C HIS A 138 17.97 -5.86 -4.60
N PHE A 139 17.41 -6.32 -5.72
CA PHE A 139 18.10 -7.18 -6.69
C PHE A 139 18.36 -6.51 -8.05
N GLY A 140 17.75 -5.35 -8.31
CA GLY A 140 17.90 -4.65 -9.58
C GLY A 140 19.30 -4.05 -9.75
N SER A 141 19.75 -3.92 -10.99
CA SER A 141 20.92 -3.11 -11.32
C SER A 141 20.64 -1.62 -11.11
N ASP A 142 21.68 -0.78 -11.04
CA ASP A 142 21.52 0.67 -10.91
C ASP A 142 20.64 1.27 -12.02
N TYR A 143 20.74 0.72 -13.25
CA TYR A 143 19.85 1.09 -14.34
C TYR A 143 18.38 0.84 -14.02
N LEU A 144 18.05 -0.34 -13.49
CA LEU A 144 16.66 -0.69 -13.14
C LEU A 144 16.16 0.18 -11.98
N LYS A 145 16.99 0.38 -10.96
CA LYS A 145 16.64 1.22 -9.81
C LYS A 145 16.32 2.65 -10.23
N ASN A 146 17.22 3.27 -10.99
CA ASN A 146 17.07 4.65 -11.48
C ASN A 146 15.87 4.82 -12.42
N LYS A 147 15.53 3.79 -13.19
CA LYS A 147 14.43 3.86 -14.16
C LYS A 147 13.06 3.64 -13.53
N TYR A 148 12.95 2.76 -12.53
CA TYR A 148 11.66 2.24 -12.09
C TYR A 148 11.26 2.59 -10.66
N LEU A 149 12.20 2.82 -9.73
CA LEU A 149 11.83 3.02 -8.32
C LEU A 149 10.98 4.27 -8.12
N GLU A 150 11.49 5.45 -8.44
CA GLU A 150 10.77 6.71 -8.20
C GLU A 150 9.37 6.72 -8.85
N PRO A 151 9.19 6.34 -10.13
CA PRO A 151 7.85 6.23 -10.73
C PRO A 151 6.91 5.20 -10.07
N MET A 152 7.43 4.09 -9.56
CA MET A 152 6.60 3.09 -8.87
C MET A 152 6.20 3.56 -7.47
N LEU A 153 7.16 4.14 -6.74
CA LEU A 153 6.99 4.61 -5.37
C LEU A 153 6.03 5.81 -5.24
N ASN A 154 5.90 6.64 -6.27
CA ASN A 154 4.87 7.69 -6.31
C ASN A 154 3.59 7.30 -7.05
N GLY A 155 3.46 6.03 -7.46
CA GLY A 155 2.24 5.49 -8.05
C GLY A 155 2.04 5.76 -9.55
N ARG A 156 2.96 6.45 -10.24
CA ARG A 156 2.88 6.65 -11.70
C ARG A 156 2.99 5.33 -12.46
N PHE A 157 3.85 4.43 -12.01
CA PHE A 157 3.97 3.08 -12.52
C PHE A 157 3.38 2.09 -11.53
N GLN A 158 2.77 1.02 -12.05
CA GLN A 158 2.27 -0.09 -11.26
C GLN A 158 3.12 -1.34 -11.54
N GLY A 159 3.13 -2.27 -10.59
CA GLY A 159 3.85 -3.53 -10.69
C GLY A 159 2.94 -4.73 -10.43
N THR A 160 3.35 -5.89 -10.96
CA THR A 160 2.69 -7.18 -10.70
C THR A 160 3.72 -8.31 -10.77
N MET A 161 3.31 -9.51 -10.34
CA MET A 161 4.10 -10.73 -10.41
C MET A 161 3.42 -11.71 -11.34
N CYS A 162 4.04 -11.98 -12.50
CA CYS A 162 3.56 -12.94 -13.48
C CYS A 162 4.27 -14.29 -13.26
N LEU A 163 3.73 -15.10 -12.34
CA LEU A 163 4.34 -16.38 -11.94
C LEU A 163 3.62 -17.59 -12.55
N THR A 164 2.29 -17.61 -12.47
CA THR A 164 1.45 -18.76 -12.82
C THR A 164 1.21 -18.87 -14.32
N GLU A 165 1.26 -20.10 -14.82
CA GLU A 165 0.86 -20.47 -16.19
C GLU A 165 -0.25 -21.53 -16.14
N PRO A 166 -1.04 -21.77 -17.21
CA PRO A 166 -2.15 -22.74 -17.18
C PRO A 166 -1.77 -24.14 -16.68
N GLN A 167 -0.52 -24.56 -16.90
CA GLN A 167 0.05 -25.85 -16.50
C GLN A 167 0.88 -25.79 -15.21
N ALA A 168 1.14 -24.61 -14.64
CA ALA A 168 2.04 -24.42 -13.51
C ALA A 168 1.48 -23.40 -12.49
N GLY A 169 0.88 -23.94 -11.42
CA GLY A 169 0.41 -23.20 -10.24
C GLY A 169 1.29 -23.47 -9.02
N SER A 170 0.86 -24.39 -8.15
CA SER A 170 1.65 -24.75 -6.95
C SER A 170 2.96 -25.47 -7.28
N SER A 171 3.02 -26.18 -8.40
CA SER A 171 4.21 -26.87 -8.92
C SER A 171 5.05 -25.95 -9.81
N LEU A 172 5.32 -24.72 -9.38
CA LEU A 172 6.06 -23.74 -10.19
C LEU A 172 7.51 -24.17 -10.51
N SER A 173 8.03 -25.14 -9.76
CA SER A 173 9.41 -25.63 -9.84
C SER A 173 9.54 -27.12 -10.19
N ASP A 174 8.43 -27.84 -10.30
CA ASP A 174 8.43 -29.27 -10.67
C ASP A 174 8.43 -29.42 -12.20
#